data_AF-A0A0C9YVD1-F1
#
_entry.id   AF-A0A0C9YVD1-F1
#
_cell.length_a   1.000
_cell.length_b   1.000
_cell.length_c   1.000
_cell.angle_alpha   90.00
_cell.angle_beta   90.00
_cell.angle_gamma   90.00
#
_symmetry.space_group_name_H-M   'P 1'
#
loop_
_entity.id
_entity.type
_entity.pdbx_description
1 polymer ?
#
loop_
_entity_poly.entity_id
_entity_poly.type
_entity_poly.pdbx_seq_one_letter_code
_entity_poly.pdbx_strand_id
1 'polypeptide(L)'
;MLNEKKYNGDPPPAYADVPEPPSGYRPALDVSSPFPTSKSMEPPCFDIDGSPVYVGSAICDNCVHPCKITPQLIPACRVPYGGVELEHRGRYDLLPFNPEMMVWVSTSRGRIPHGVNPVKGGYEENGAPLYHAIGVVDGVRVPGKTGMHLSGCTVPFNGVEHTITRNYEILCWK
;
A
#
# COMPACT_ATOMS: atom_id res chain seq x y z
N MET A 1 -32.88 -34.38 22.55
CA MET A 1 -31.53 -34.20 23.11
C MET A 1 -30.53 -34.46 22.00
N LEU A 2 -29.93 -33.41 21.45
CA LEU A 2 -28.90 -33.49 20.40
C LEU A 2 -27.58 -33.02 21.01
N ASN A 3 -26.58 -33.91 21.01
CA ASN A 3 -25.26 -33.68 21.59
C ASN A 3 -24.47 -32.63 20.78
N GLU A 4 -24.01 -31.59 21.44
CA GLU A 4 -23.02 -30.64 20.93
C GLU A 4 -21.65 -31.32 20.82
N LYS A 5 -21.11 -31.42 19.60
CA LYS A 5 -19.70 -31.74 19.39
C LYS A 5 -18.88 -30.48 19.62
N LYS A 6 -18.16 -30.41 20.73
CA LYS A 6 -17.09 -29.43 20.95
C LYS A 6 -16.00 -29.64 19.91
N TYR A 7 -15.83 -28.68 19.01
CA TYR A 7 -14.68 -28.59 18.12
C TYR A 7 -13.50 -28.04 18.93
N ASN A 8 -12.56 -28.92 19.30
CA ASN A 8 -11.25 -28.47 19.79
C ASN A 8 -10.40 -28.18 18.55
N GLY A 9 -10.40 -26.92 18.11
CA GLY A 9 -9.49 -26.47 17.06
C GLY A 9 -8.06 -26.45 17.59
N ASP A 10 -7.15 -27.12 16.90
CA ASP A 10 -5.72 -26.98 17.14
C ASP A 10 -5.32 -25.49 17.03
N PRO A 11 -4.36 -25.01 17.84
CA PRO A 11 -3.83 -23.67 17.67
C PRO A 11 -3.28 -23.53 16.24
N PRO A 12 -3.45 -22.37 15.59
CA PRO A 12 -2.90 -22.17 14.26
C PRO A 12 -1.39 -22.45 14.28
N PRO A 13 -0.84 -23.08 13.22
CA PRO A 13 0.58 -23.39 13.16
C PRO A 13 1.40 -22.12 13.38
N ALA A 14 2.48 -22.25 14.15
CA ALA A 14 3.43 -21.16 14.37
C ALA A 14 3.91 -20.63 13.00
N TYR A 15 3.95 -19.30 12.85
CA TYR A 15 4.31 -18.57 11.62
C TYR A 15 5.75 -18.80 11.09
N ALA A 16 6.48 -19.78 11.62
CA ALA A 16 7.79 -20.13 11.11
C ALA A 16 7.62 -21.09 9.92
N ASP A 17 8.23 -20.75 8.78
CA ASP A 17 8.35 -21.58 7.57
C ASP A 17 7.24 -21.49 6.51
N VAL A 18 6.58 -20.34 6.36
CA VAL A 18 5.98 -20.00 5.05
C VAL A 18 7.10 -19.44 4.16
N PRO A 19 7.42 -20.06 3.01
CA PRO A 19 8.36 -19.47 2.04
C PRO A 19 7.90 -18.06 1.73
N GLU A 20 8.79 -17.07 1.83
CA GLU A 20 8.43 -15.68 1.57
C GLU A 20 7.73 -15.60 0.21
N PRO A 21 6.49 -15.07 0.14
CA PRO A 21 5.80 -14.96 -1.13
C PRO A 21 6.65 -14.07 -2.05
N PRO A 22 6.54 -14.24 -3.39
CA PRO A 22 7.29 -13.43 -4.36
C PRO A 22 7.12 -11.91 -4.19
N SER A 23 6.12 -11.49 -3.42
CA SER A 23 5.81 -10.11 -3.06
C SER A 23 6.56 -9.56 -1.82
N GLY A 24 7.39 -10.38 -1.17
CA GLY A 24 8.01 -10.12 0.14
C GLY A 24 7.03 -10.29 1.31
N TYR A 25 7.56 -10.43 2.53
CA TYR A 25 6.77 -10.38 3.77
C TYR A 25 6.13 -9.00 3.96
N ARG A 26 4.81 -8.95 4.16
CA ARG A 26 4.03 -7.72 4.36
C ARG A 26 3.29 -7.79 5.69
N PRO A 27 3.72 -7.03 6.73
CA PRO A 27 3.03 -7.02 8.01
C PRO A 27 1.57 -6.61 7.85
N ALA A 28 0.65 -7.45 8.30
CA ALA A 28 -0.77 -7.14 8.37
C ALA A 28 -1.04 -6.25 9.59
N LEU A 29 -1.70 -5.12 9.36
CA LEU A 29 -2.02 -4.12 10.37
C LEU A 29 -3.48 -3.68 10.25
N ASP A 30 -3.99 -3.08 11.31
CA ASP A 30 -5.29 -2.41 11.37
C ASP A 30 -5.19 -1.16 12.27
N VAL A 31 -6.33 -0.55 12.59
CA VAL A 31 -6.41 0.64 13.47
C VAL A 31 -5.93 0.39 14.90
N SER A 32 -5.94 -0.86 15.38
CA SER A 32 -5.53 -1.25 16.73
C SER A 32 -4.07 -1.73 16.80
N SER A 33 -3.48 -2.04 15.65
CA SER A 33 -2.15 -2.61 15.54
C SER A 33 -1.09 -1.57 15.88
N PRO A 34 -0.11 -1.88 16.75
CA PRO A 34 1.05 -1.02 16.91
C PRO A 34 1.84 -0.98 15.60
N PHE A 35 2.25 0.22 15.18
CA PHE A 35 3.07 0.33 13.97
C PHE A 35 4.46 -0.28 14.24
N PRO A 36 4.95 -1.18 13.37
CA PRO A 36 6.24 -1.84 13.59
C PRO A 36 7.38 -0.83 13.38
N THR A 37 7.96 -0.30 14.46
CA THR A 37 9.18 0.53 14.37
C THR A 37 10.42 -0.36 14.46
N SER A 38 10.81 -1.01 13.35
CA SER A 38 12.15 -1.60 13.24
C SER A 38 13.09 -0.62 12.53
N LYS A 39 14.38 -0.60 12.92
CA LYS A 39 15.43 0.18 12.23
C LYS A 39 15.60 -0.17 10.75
N SER A 40 15.02 -1.28 10.29
CA SER A 40 15.10 -1.78 8.92
C SER A 40 14.00 -1.26 7.99
N MET A 41 13.08 -0.39 8.47
CA MET A 41 12.03 0.20 7.63
C MET A 41 12.21 1.71 7.51
N GLU A 42 13.00 2.11 6.51
CA GLU A 42 13.13 3.51 6.14
C GLU A 42 11.86 3.99 5.43
N PRO A 43 11.29 5.15 5.82
CA PRO A 43 10.12 5.68 5.16
C PRO A 43 10.51 6.18 3.75
N PRO A 44 9.79 5.76 2.68
CA PRO A 44 10.05 6.24 1.34
C PRO A 44 9.67 7.71 1.13
N CYS A 45 8.85 8.29 2.02
CA CYS A 45 8.30 9.64 1.94
C CYS A 45 8.20 10.29 3.32
N PHE A 46 8.04 11.61 3.33
CA PHE A 46 7.77 12.40 4.53
C PHE A 46 6.62 13.37 4.26
N ASP A 47 5.74 13.57 5.24
CA ASP A 47 4.65 14.56 5.16
C ASP A 47 5.17 15.98 5.41
N ILE A 48 4.33 17.01 5.27
CA ILE A 48 4.71 18.44 5.42
C ILE A 48 5.39 18.71 6.76
N ASP A 49 4.93 18.05 7.83
CA ASP A 49 5.43 18.20 9.20
C ASP A 49 6.72 17.40 9.47
N GLY A 50 7.27 16.73 8.45
CA GLY A 50 8.46 15.88 8.56
C GLY A 50 8.18 14.48 9.12
N SER A 51 6.91 14.14 9.36
CA SER A 51 6.53 12.80 9.81
C SER A 51 6.79 11.73 8.74
N PRO A 52 7.13 10.49 9.14
CA PRO A 52 7.41 9.41 8.20
C PRO A 52 6.12 8.91 7.52
N VAL A 53 6.20 8.72 6.21
CA VAL A 53 5.09 8.21 5.40
C VAL A 53 5.51 6.94 4.67
N TYR A 54 4.71 5.89 4.81
CA TYR A 54 4.95 4.55 4.31
C TYR A 54 3.95 4.17 3.22
N VAL A 55 4.29 3.12 2.49
CA VAL A 55 3.48 2.51 1.43
C VAL A 55 2.85 1.22 1.94
N GLY A 56 1.63 0.93 1.53
CA GLY A 56 0.99 -0.34 1.86
C GLY A 56 -0.22 -0.61 0.97
N SER A 57 -0.99 -1.64 1.31
CA SER A 57 -2.15 -2.08 0.54
C SER A 57 -3.36 -2.19 1.46
N ALA A 58 -4.35 -1.32 1.29
CA ALA A 58 -5.61 -1.38 2.03
C ALA A 58 -6.50 -2.49 1.46
N ILE A 59 -7.02 -3.35 2.34
CA ILE A 59 -7.92 -4.44 1.98
C ILE A 59 -9.36 -3.97 2.12
N CYS A 60 -10.11 -3.98 1.02
CA CYS A 60 -11.53 -3.68 0.96
C CYS A 60 -12.30 -4.95 0.54
N ASP A 61 -13.63 -4.91 0.54
CA ASP A 61 -14.46 -6.12 0.35
C ASP A 61 -14.15 -6.86 -0.96
N ASN A 62 -14.03 -6.14 -2.08
CA ASN A 62 -13.80 -6.73 -3.41
C ASN A 62 -12.60 -6.13 -4.14
N CYS A 63 -11.77 -5.35 -3.45
CA CYS A 63 -10.61 -4.68 -4.04
C CYS A 63 -9.47 -4.54 -3.03
N VAL A 64 -8.27 -4.28 -3.55
CA VAL A 64 -7.08 -3.99 -2.75
C VAL A 64 -6.42 -2.76 -3.33
N HIS A 65 -6.29 -1.69 -2.55
CA HIS A 65 -5.75 -0.43 -3.04
C HIS A 65 -4.41 -0.09 -2.39
N PRO A 66 -3.38 0.23 -3.20
CA PRO A 66 -2.19 0.91 -2.69
C PRO A 66 -2.57 2.16 -1.89
N CYS A 67 -1.94 2.34 -0.73
CA CYS A 67 -2.31 3.35 0.25
C CYS A 67 -1.10 4.10 0.82
N LYS A 68 -1.38 5.31 1.31
CA LYS A 68 -0.51 6.11 2.17
C LYS A 68 -0.70 5.61 3.60
N ILE A 69 0.39 5.33 4.32
CA ILE A 69 0.35 4.97 5.74
C ILE A 69 1.15 5.99 6.53
N THR A 70 0.48 6.60 7.50
CA THR A 70 0.99 7.70 8.30
C THR A 70 0.75 7.36 9.76
N PRO A 71 1.72 6.73 10.46
CA PRO A 71 1.51 6.09 11.77
C PRO A 71 0.99 7.00 12.87
N GLN A 72 1.20 8.31 12.76
CA GLN A 72 0.74 9.31 13.72
C GLN A 72 -0.71 9.76 13.51
N LEU A 73 -1.34 9.40 12.39
CA LEU A 73 -2.76 9.67 12.14
C LEU A 73 -3.62 8.52 12.64
N ILE A 74 -4.87 8.82 12.97
CA ILE A 74 -5.88 7.83 13.36
C ILE A 74 -7.11 7.97 12.44
N PRO A 75 -7.39 6.97 11.57
CA PRO A 75 -6.58 5.78 11.32
C PRO A 75 -5.27 6.12 10.61
N ALA A 76 -4.27 5.23 10.62
CA ALA A 76 -2.99 5.49 9.95
C ALA A 76 -3.07 5.35 8.41
N CYS A 77 -4.00 4.55 7.91
CA CYS A 77 -4.13 4.22 6.50
C CYS A 77 -5.04 5.23 5.78
N ARG A 78 -4.58 5.72 4.61
CA ARG A 78 -5.26 6.66 3.73
C ARG A 78 -5.27 6.14 2.30
N VAL A 79 -6.44 6.11 1.67
CA VAL A 79 -6.63 5.57 0.31
C VAL A 79 -7.17 6.66 -0.60
N PRO A 80 -6.60 6.87 -1.80
CA PRO A 80 -7.24 7.69 -2.82
C PRO A 80 -8.40 6.91 -3.44
N TYR A 81 -9.64 7.33 -3.16
CA TYR A 81 -10.82 6.69 -3.74
C TYR A 81 -12.00 7.65 -3.82
N GLY A 82 -12.69 7.68 -4.96
CA GLY A 82 -13.95 8.42 -5.12
C GLY A 82 -13.81 9.94 -4.98
N GLY A 83 -12.65 10.51 -5.36
CA GLY A 83 -12.40 11.95 -5.23
C GLY A 83 -11.93 12.41 -3.85
N VAL A 84 -11.85 11.52 -2.85
CA VAL A 84 -11.48 11.86 -1.48
C VAL A 84 -10.23 11.12 -1.00
N GLU A 85 -9.58 11.68 0.02
CA GLU A 85 -8.65 10.94 0.87
C GLU A 85 -9.46 10.13 1.90
N LEU A 86 -9.68 8.85 1.59
CA LEU A 86 -10.49 7.97 2.44
C LEU A 86 -9.70 7.50 3.66
N GLU A 87 -10.27 7.69 4.84
CA GLU A 87 -9.77 7.10 6.09
C GLU A 87 -10.07 5.60 6.18
N HIS A 88 -9.10 4.75 5.85
CA HIS A 88 -9.30 3.30 5.90
C HIS A 88 -9.13 2.76 7.33
N ARG A 89 -10.20 2.15 7.87
CA ARG A 89 -10.24 1.60 9.24
C ARG A 89 -10.10 0.08 9.30
N GLY A 90 -10.14 -0.58 8.14
CA GLY A 90 -9.99 -2.03 8.02
C GLY A 90 -8.53 -2.48 8.04
N ARG A 91 -8.33 -3.74 7.67
CA ARG A 91 -6.99 -4.32 7.51
C ARG A 91 -6.25 -3.64 6.35
N TYR A 92 -4.96 -3.41 6.54
CA TYR A 92 -4.02 -3.04 5.49
C TYR A 92 -2.69 -3.78 5.69
N ASP A 93 -2.02 -4.10 4.59
CA ASP A 93 -0.73 -4.75 4.62
C ASP A 93 0.37 -3.72 4.33
N LEU A 94 1.27 -3.50 5.29
CA LEU A 94 2.44 -2.63 5.13
C LEU A 94 3.39 -3.24 4.09
N LEU A 95 3.94 -2.42 3.19
CA LEU A 95 5.02 -2.83 2.30
C LEU A 95 6.35 -2.27 2.81
N PRO A 96 7.24 -3.11 3.39
CA PRO A 96 8.59 -2.70 3.71
C PRO A 96 9.34 -2.31 2.43
N PHE A 97 9.74 -1.04 2.31
CA PHE A 97 10.58 -0.60 1.21
C PHE A 97 12.01 -1.07 1.46
N ASN A 98 12.56 -1.85 0.53
CA ASN A 98 13.96 -2.29 0.56
C ASN A 98 14.71 -1.71 -0.64
N PRO A 99 15.61 -0.72 -0.47
CA PRO A 99 16.34 -0.10 -1.57
C PRO A 99 17.36 -1.04 -2.24
N GLU A 100 17.71 -2.20 -1.65
CA GLU A 100 18.55 -3.21 -2.30
C GLU A 100 17.77 -4.02 -3.33
N MET A 101 16.46 -4.23 -3.11
CA MET A 101 15.58 -5.09 -3.92
C MET A 101 14.57 -4.31 -4.76
N MET A 102 14.33 -3.04 -4.45
CA MET A 102 13.30 -2.21 -5.06
C MET A 102 13.87 -0.88 -5.54
N VAL A 103 13.23 -0.32 -6.56
CA VAL A 103 13.61 0.95 -7.17
C VAL A 103 12.35 1.72 -7.59
N TRP A 104 12.36 3.03 -7.36
CA TRP A 104 11.35 3.95 -7.88
C TRP A 104 11.74 4.35 -9.31
N VAL A 105 10.85 4.11 -10.27
CA VAL A 105 11.09 4.39 -11.68
C VAL A 105 10.12 5.47 -12.16
N SER A 106 10.64 6.53 -12.78
CA SER A 106 9.81 7.59 -13.33
C SER A 106 8.95 7.10 -14.50
N THR A 107 7.67 7.49 -14.50
CA THR A 107 6.73 7.18 -15.57
C THR A 107 5.66 8.28 -15.70
N SER A 108 4.71 8.09 -16.60
CA SER A 108 3.63 9.03 -16.90
C SER A 108 2.43 8.33 -17.52
N ARG A 109 1.26 8.95 -17.42
CA ARG A 109 0.04 8.61 -18.16
C ARG A 109 -0.45 7.16 -17.98
N GLY A 110 -0.36 6.63 -16.77
CA GLY A 110 -0.75 5.26 -16.45
C GLY A 110 0.21 4.19 -16.99
N ARG A 111 1.33 4.57 -17.62
CA ARG A 111 2.21 3.62 -18.30
C ARG A 111 3.12 2.89 -17.32
N ILE A 112 3.38 1.62 -17.64
CA ILE A 112 4.47 0.85 -17.04
C ILE A 112 5.68 1.00 -18.00
N PRO A 113 6.84 1.50 -17.54
CA PRO A 113 8.03 1.57 -18.37
C PRO A 113 8.43 0.21 -18.96
N HIS A 114 9.12 0.21 -20.10
CA HIS A 114 9.62 -1.04 -20.69
C HIS A 114 10.78 -1.60 -19.87
N GLY A 115 10.84 -2.93 -19.73
CA GLY A 115 11.97 -3.62 -19.10
C GLY A 115 12.01 -3.55 -17.58
N VAL A 116 10.95 -3.09 -16.92
CA VAL A 116 10.85 -3.07 -15.45
C VAL A 116 9.76 -4.02 -14.96
N ASN A 117 9.90 -4.50 -13.73
CA ASN A 117 8.94 -5.39 -13.08
C ASN A 117 8.20 -4.63 -11.96
N PRO A 118 6.98 -4.09 -12.19
CA PRO A 118 6.30 -3.26 -11.21
C PRO A 118 5.76 -4.07 -10.02
N VAL A 119 5.90 -3.52 -8.81
CA VAL A 119 5.41 -4.14 -7.57
C VAL A 119 3.90 -4.00 -7.52
N LYS A 120 3.19 -5.10 -7.74
CA LYS A 120 1.73 -5.14 -7.58
C LYS A 120 1.36 -4.83 -6.13
N GLY A 121 0.49 -3.85 -5.96
CA GLY A 121 -0.05 -3.44 -4.66
C GLY A 121 -1.50 -3.84 -4.47
N GLY A 122 -2.21 -4.19 -5.55
CA GLY A 122 -3.57 -4.70 -5.43
C GLY A 122 -4.30 -4.73 -6.77
N TYR A 123 -5.60 -4.50 -6.71
CA TYR A 123 -6.51 -4.56 -7.85
C TYR A 123 -7.80 -3.78 -7.56
N GLU A 124 -8.41 -3.22 -8.61
CA GLU A 124 -9.75 -2.65 -8.58
C GLU A 124 -10.83 -3.76 -8.52
N GLU A 125 -12.09 -3.41 -8.25
CA GLU A 125 -13.21 -4.38 -8.16
C GLU A 125 -13.39 -5.23 -9.43
N ASN A 126 -13.07 -4.67 -10.59
CA ASN A 126 -13.10 -5.37 -11.88
C ASN A 126 -11.88 -6.26 -12.13
N GLY A 127 -10.98 -6.40 -11.15
CA GLY A 127 -9.75 -7.19 -11.21
C GLY A 127 -8.57 -6.50 -11.89
N ALA A 128 -8.73 -5.26 -12.38
CA ALA A 128 -7.65 -4.54 -13.03
C ALA A 128 -6.49 -4.27 -12.04
N PRO A 129 -5.23 -4.56 -12.41
CA PRO A 129 -4.11 -4.49 -11.47
C PRO A 129 -3.77 -3.05 -11.08
N LEU A 130 -3.40 -2.87 -9.82
CA LEU A 130 -2.88 -1.63 -9.25
C LEU A 130 -1.45 -1.84 -8.74
N TYR A 131 -0.63 -0.82 -8.93
CA TYR A 131 0.78 -0.79 -8.53
C TYR A 131 1.04 0.37 -7.58
N HIS A 132 2.04 0.20 -6.72
CA HIS A 132 2.50 1.25 -5.82
C HIS A 132 3.14 2.38 -6.60
N ALA A 133 2.73 3.61 -6.31
CA ALA A 133 3.24 4.81 -6.95
C ALA A 133 3.47 5.95 -5.96
N ILE A 134 4.28 6.91 -6.35
CA ILE A 134 4.48 8.18 -5.65
C ILE A 134 4.20 9.32 -6.62
N GLY A 135 3.27 10.19 -6.23
CA GLY A 135 3.01 11.47 -6.89
C GLY A 135 3.58 12.62 -6.08
N VAL A 136 3.78 13.77 -6.72
CA VAL A 136 4.16 15.02 -6.02
C VAL A 136 2.96 15.97 -6.01
N VAL A 137 2.53 16.39 -4.82
CA VAL A 137 1.46 17.38 -4.60
C VAL A 137 2.06 18.50 -3.76
N ASP A 138 2.05 19.74 -4.27
CA ASP A 138 2.60 20.92 -3.60
C ASP A 138 4.04 20.72 -3.06
N GLY A 139 4.87 19.99 -3.80
CA GLY A 139 6.26 19.67 -3.43
C GLY A 139 6.42 18.48 -2.47
N VAL A 140 5.32 17.89 -2.00
CA VAL A 140 5.32 16.73 -1.11
C VAL A 140 5.21 15.44 -1.92
N ARG A 141 6.07 14.46 -1.64
CA ARG A 141 5.99 13.12 -2.23
C ARG A 141 4.95 12.30 -1.46
N VAL A 142 3.92 11.84 -2.15
CA VAL A 142 2.75 11.18 -1.56
C VAL A 142 2.57 9.79 -2.17
N PRO A 143 2.56 8.72 -1.35
CA PRO A 143 2.22 7.38 -1.81
C PRO A 143 0.78 7.26 -2.31
N GLY A 144 0.56 6.41 -3.31
CA GLY A 144 -0.76 6.08 -3.81
C GLY A 144 -0.70 4.96 -4.85
N LYS A 145 -1.60 5.02 -5.83
CA LYS A 145 -1.82 3.96 -6.82
C LYS A 145 -1.59 4.43 -8.24
N THR A 146 -1.17 3.53 -9.12
CA THR A 146 -1.19 3.69 -10.59
C THR A 146 -1.65 2.37 -11.22
N GLY A 147 -2.14 2.44 -12.46
CA GLY A 147 -2.51 1.28 -13.26
C GLY A 147 -2.66 1.67 -14.72
N MET A 148 -2.54 0.70 -15.63
CA MET A 148 -2.66 0.96 -17.08
C MET A 148 -4.04 1.49 -17.50
N HIS A 149 -5.07 1.20 -16.69
CA HIS A 149 -6.43 1.70 -16.87
C HIS A 149 -6.64 3.09 -16.23
N LEU A 150 -5.67 3.59 -15.47
CA LEU A 150 -5.68 4.94 -14.88
C LEU A 150 -4.95 5.92 -15.80
N SER A 151 -5.28 7.21 -15.69
CA SER A 151 -4.63 8.27 -16.47
C SER A 151 -3.28 8.73 -15.89
N GLY A 152 -2.89 8.20 -14.72
CA GLY A 152 -1.71 8.62 -13.98
C GLY A 152 -1.56 7.93 -12.63
N CYS A 153 -0.83 8.58 -11.73
CA CYS A 153 -0.78 8.22 -10.32
C CYS A 153 -1.85 9.00 -9.56
N THR A 154 -2.60 8.29 -8.72
CA THR A 154 -3.62 8.87 -7.86
C THR A 154 -3.18 8.75 -6.40
N VAL A 155 -3.21 9.87 -5.66
CA VAL A 155 -2.68 9.95 -4.28
C VAL A 155 -3.65 10.67 -3.33
N PRO A 156 -3.73 10.27 -2.06
CA PRO A 156 -4.55 10.95 -1.05
C PRO A 156 -3.75 12.06 -0.37
N PHE A 157 -4.22 13.31 -0.45
CA PHE A 157 -3.54 14.43 0.20
C PHE A 157 -4.51 15.56 0.57
N ASN A 158 -4.47 15.97 1.84
CA ASN A 158 -5.24 17.08 2.40
C ASN A 158 -6.76 16.91 2.21
N GLY A 159 -7.27 15.71 2.46
CA GLY A 159 -8.70 15.40 2.41
C GLY A 159 -9.23 15.04 1.01
N VAL A 160 -8.42 15.19 -0.05
CA VAL A 160 -8.86 14.96 -1.43
C VAL A 160 -7.97 14.00 -2.19
N GLU A 161 -8.51 13.46 -3.28
CA GLU A 161 -7.80 12.62 -4.23
C GLU A 161 -7.16 13.48 -5.32
N HIS A 162 -5.84 13.37 -5.51
CA HIS A 162 -5.10 14.07 -6.56
C HIS A 162 -4.68 13.11 -7.66
N THR A 163 -4.78 13.54 -8.92
CA THR A 163 -4.28 12.76 -10.08
C THR A 163 -3.09 13.46 -10.74
N ILE A 164 -1.93 12.81 -10.68
CA ILE A 164 -0.67 13.25 -11.27
C ILE A 164 -0.45 12.47 -12.57
N THR A 165 -0.59 13.15 -13.71
CA THR A 165 -0.53 12.49 -15.02
C THR A 165 0.89 12.34 -15.58
N ARG A 166 1.89 13.03 -15.02
CA ARG A 166 3.26 13.07 -15.54
C ARG A 166 4.29 13.09 -14.42
N ASN A 167 5.48 12.58 -14.72
CA ASN A 167 6.67 12.61 -13.86
C ASN A 167 6.41 12.08 -12.43
N TYR A 168 5.53 11.09 -12.30
CA TYR A 168 5.36 10.35 -11.05
C TYR A 168 6.21 9.09 -11.08
N GLU A 169 6.35 8.42 -9.95
CA GLU A 169 7.19 7.23 -9.80
C GLU A 169 6.32 5.97 -9.61
N ILE A 170 6.73 4.85 -10.20
CA ILE A 170 6.17 3.52 -9.96
C ILE A 170 7.23 2.67 -9.25
N LEU A 171 6.84 1.90 -8.23
CA LEU A 171 7.75 0.98 -7.54
C LEU A 171 7.98 -0.26 -8.39
N CYS A 172 9.23 -0.62 -8.60
CA CYS A 172 9.63 -1.83 -9.32
C CYS A 172 10.60 -2.68 -8.49
N TRP A 173 10.57 -3.98 -8.73
CA TRP A 173 11.65 -4.88 -8.33
C TRP A 173 12.89 -4.61 -9.19
N LYS A 174 14.06 -4.71 -8.57
CA LYS A 174 15.36 -4.72 -9.27
C LYS A 174 15.66 -6.07 -9.89
#